data_AF-A0A535IRU3-F1
#
_entry.id   AF-A0A535IRU3-F1
#
_cell.length_a   1.000
_cell.length_b   1.000
_cell.length_c   1.000
_cell.angle_alpha   90.00
_cell.angle_beta   90.00
_cell.angle_gamma   90.00
#
_symmetry.space_group_name_H-M   'P 1'
#
loop_
_entity.id
_entity.type
_entity.pdbx_description
1 polymer ?
#
loop_
_entity_poly.entity_id
_entity_poly.type
_entity_poly.pdbx_seq_one_letter_code
_entity_poly.pdbx_strand_id
1 'polypeptide(L)'
;MDAFLDAIPAWLLFILIVGGSVGLAWAGTVLLRRRTTAPTDEKHNEVAGFIFATVGVIYAVLLAFTVIIVLEQHLAAESAVSQEAAALITVAHDTSSFPEPARGQVHDQLRAYAQFVINDEWRTIDEGTLEREESRGALAAINTMWSIYR
;
A
#
# COMPACT_ATOMS: atom_id res chain seq x y z
N MET A 1 -4.53 -4.31 18.61
CA MET A 1 -5.82 -3.57 18.57
C MET A 1 -6.30 -3.44 17.12
N ASP A 2 -5.88 -4.38 16.27
CA ASP A 2 -5.83 -4.23 14.82
C ASP A 2 -7.05 -4.91 14.16
N ALA A 3 -7.59 -5.95 14.81
CA ALA A 3 -8.81 -6.63 14.40
C ALA A 3 -10.08 -5.76 14.39
N PHE A 4 -10.09 -4.61 15.09
CA PHE A 4 -11.25 -3.69 15.09
C PHE A 4 -11.20 -2.70 13.93
N LEU A 5 -10.03 -2.46 13.33
CA LEU A 5 -9.85 -1.60 12.16
C LEU A 5 -10.11 -2.37 10.86
N ASP A 6 -9.76 -3.65 10.80
CA ASP A 6 -10.09 -4.53 9.65
C ASP A 6 -11.57 -4.90 9.55
N ALA A 7 -12.30 -4.89 10.66
CA ALA A 7 -13.72 -5.23 10.68
C ALA A 7 -14.62 -4.12 10.10
N ILE A 8 -14.09 -2.91 9.88
CA ILE A 8 -14.86 -1.82 9.29
C ILE A 8 -14.53 -1.76 7.80
N PRO A 9 -15.48 -2.09 6.92
CA PRO A 9 -15.24 -2.04 5.49
C PRO A 9 -14.75 -0.65 5.08
N ALA A 10 -13.68 -0.56 4.29
CA ALA A 10 -13.09 0.70 3.87
C ALA A 10 -14.11 1.64 3.20
N TRP A 11 -15.11 1.07 2.50
CA TRP A 11 -16.22 1.83 1.91
C TRP A 11 -17.14 2.47 2.96
N LEU A 12 -17.30 1.86 4.14
CA LEU A 12 -18.13 2.34 5.23
C LEU A 12 -17.44 3.48 5.98
N LEU A 13 -16.11 3.39 6.20
CA LEU A 13 -15.29 4.51 6.66
C LEU A 13 -15.31 5.66 5.67
N PHE A 14 -15.19 5.37 4.37
CA PHE A 14 -15.28 6.38 3.32
C PHE A 14 -16.62 7.11 3.35
N ILE A 15 -17.75 6.39 3.40
CA ILE A 15 -19.08 7.00 3.49
C ILE A 15 -19.26 7.79 4.79
N LEU A 16 -18.74 7.31 5.92
CA LEU A 16 -18.91 7.97 7.21
C LEU A 16 -18.08 9.27 7.27
N ILE A 17 -16.85 9.26 6.76
CA ILE A 17 -15.98 10.43 6.73
C ILE A 17 -16.48 11.45 5.68
N VAL A 18 -16.74 11.00 4.46
CA VAL A 18 -17.21 11.89 3.36
C VAL A 18 -18.64 12.35 3.62
N GLY A 19 -19.55 11.44 3.96
CA GLY A 19 -20.93 11.77 4.30
C GLY A 19 -21.04 12.60 5.57
N GLY A 20 -20.22 12.31 6.59
CA GLY A 20 -20.16 13.08 7.83
C GLY A 20 -19.65 14.51 7.61
N SER A 21 -18.59 14.69 6.82
CA SER A 21 -18.06 16.03 6.48
C SER A 21 -19.04 16.84 5.63
N VAL A 22 -19.65 16.24 4.61
CA VAL A 22 -20.69 16.88 3.78
C VAL A 22 -21.90 17.24 4.64
N GLY A 23 -22.33 16.32 5.51
CA GLY A 23 -23.44 16.53 6.45
C GLY A 23 -23.15 17.67 7.43
N LEU A 24 -21.95 17.73 8.00
CA LEU A 24 -21.51 18.83 8.89
C LEU A 24 -21.43 20.16 8.16
N ALA A 25 -20.88 20.19 6.95
CA ALA A 25 -20.81 21.39 6.13
C ALA A 25 -22.22 21.89 5.78
N TRP A 26 -23.11 20.98 5.37
CA TRP A 26 -24.49 21.31 5.05
C TRP A 26 -25.27 21.78 6.27
N ALA A 27 -25.17 21.07 7.39
CA ALA A 27 -25.78 21.43 8.66
C ALA A 27 -25.26 22.77 9.17
N GLY A 28 -23.95 23.01 9.12
CA GLY A 28 -23.33 24.28 9.49
C GLY A 28 -23.86 25.44 8.65
N THR A 29 -23.97 25.24 7.34
CA THR A 29 -24.48 26.26 6.40
C THR A 29 -25.97 26.55 6.63
N VAL A 30 -26.78 25.51 6.85
CA VAL A 30 -28.22 25.62 7.13
C VAL A 30 -28.47 26.26 8.51
N LEU A 31 -27.68 25.91 9.52
CA LEU A 31 -27.78 26.47 10.86
C LEU A 31 -27.39 27.95 10.91
N LEU A 32 -26.31 28.32 10.20
CA LEU A 32 -25.93 29.73 10.01
C LEU A 32 -27.04 30.51 9.29
N ARG A 33 -27.53 30.00 8.16
CA ARG A 33 -28.63 30.63 7.40
C ARG A 33 -29.91 30.77 8.21
N ARG A 34 -30.27 29.77 9.04
CA ARG A 34 -31.45 29.84 9.92
C ARG A 34 -31.28 30.84 11.06
N ARG A 35 -30.07 31.02 11.58
CA ARG A 35 -29.78 31.99 12.65
C ARG A 35 -29.69 33.43 12.14
N THR A 36 -29.37 33.64 10.87
CA THR A 36 -29.33 34.98 10.25
C THR A 36 -30.65 35.30 9.54
N THR A 37 -31.60 35.93 10.25
CA THR A 37 -32.77 36.60 9.65
C THR A 37 -32.46 38.07 9.36
N ALA A 38 -31.31 38.36 8.75
CA ALA A 38 -30.91 39.73 8.43
C ALA A 38 -30.64 39.86 6.92
N PRO A 39 -31.03 41.00 6.30
CA PRO A 39 -30.80 41.22 4.88
C PRO A 39 -29.30 41.21 4.59
N THR A 40 -28.94 40.58 3.48
CA THR A 40 -27.61 40.35 2.94
C THR A 40 -26.65 41.53 3.12
N ASP A 41 -25.73 41.44 4.07
CA ASP A 41 -24.48 42.22 4.06
C ASP A 41 -23.39 41.34 3.42
N GLU A 42 -23.13 41.61 2.14
CA GLU A 42 -22.26 40.87 1.22
C GLU A 42 -20.81 40.67 1.69
N LYS A 43 -20.38 41.37 2.76
CA LYS A 43 -18.98 41.40 3.21
C LYS A 43 -18.50 40.17 3.97
N HIS A 44 -19.37 39.37 4.57
CA HIS A 44 -18.94 38.18 5.34
C HIS A 44 -18.82 36.90 4.49
N ASN A 45 -19.43 36.87 3.29
CA ASN A 45 -19.39 35.70 2.41
C ASN A 45 -18.07 35.58 1.61
N GLU A 46 -17.36 36.71 1.42
CA GLU A 46 -16.11 36.78 0.65
C GLU A 46 -14.94 36.11 1.40
N VAL A 47 -14.82 36.33 2.71
CA VAL A 47 -13.74 35.75 3.53
C VAL A 47 -13.89 34.23 3.68
N ALA A 48 -15.14 33.75 3.85
CA ALA A 48 -15.40 32.31 3.91
C ALA A 48 -15.05 31.63 2.58
N GLY A 49 -15.48 32.21 1.45
CA GLY A 49 -15.13 31.69 0.12
C GLY A 49 -13.63 31.66 -0.14
N PHE A 50 -12.91 32.70 0.30
CA PHE A 50 -11.45 32.77 0.17
C PHE A 50 -10.73 31.66 0.97
N ILE A 51 -11.11 31.45 2.24
CA ILE A 51 -10.51 30.40 3.08
C ILE A 51 -10.77 29.01 2.47
N PHE A 52 -11.99 28.72 2.01
CA PHE A 52 -12.29 27.43 1.36
C PHE A 52 -11.51 27.23 0.06
N ALA A 53 -11.31 28.28 -0.73
CA ALA A 53 -10.48 28.21 -1.93
C ALA A 53 -9.01 27.90 -1.59
N THR A 54 -8.43 28.57 -0.60
CA THR A 54 -7.04 28.32 -0.18
C THR A 54 -6.86 26.91 0.38
N VAL A 55 -7.77 26.46 1.25
CA VAL A 55 -7.73 25.09 1.81
C VAL A 55 -7.92 24.05 0.71
N GLY A 56 -8.80 24.30 -0.25
CA GLY A 56 -9.01 23.42 -1.40
C GLY A 56 -7.76 23.24 -2.26
N VAL A 57 -6.99 24.31 -2.49
CA VAL A 57 -5.72 24.23 -3.24
C VAL A 57 -4.68 23.42 -2.47
N ILE A 58 -4.50 23.67 -1.17
CA ILE A 58 -3.55 22.92 -0.34
C ILE A 58 -3.92 21.43 -0.32
N TYR A 59 -5.21 21.13 -0.17
CA TYR A 59 -5.71 19.76 -0.18
C TYR A 59 -5.48 19.06 -1.52
N ALA A 60 -5.78 19.73 -2.64
CA ALA A 60 -5.58 19.17 -3.97
C ALA A 60 -4.10 18.83 -4.23
N VAL A 61 -3.18 19.69 -3.80
CA VAL A 61 -1.73 19.47 -3.92
C VAL A 61 -1.28 18.27 -3.07
N LEU A 62 -1.70 18.20 -1.81
CA LEU A 62 -1.37 17.07 -0.93
C LEU A 62 -1.90 15.76 -1.50
N LEU A 63 -3.17 15.75 -1.94
CA LEU A 63 -3.80 14.57 -2.53
C LEU A 63 -3.05 14.11 -3.80
N ALA A 64 -2.67 15.04 -4.67
CA ALA A 64 -1.91 14.73 -5.88
C ALA A 64 -0.56 14.05 -5.53
N PHE A 65 0.17 14.58 -4.54
CA PHE A 65 1.41 13.95 -4.09
C PHE A 65 1.18 12.57 -3.47
N THR A 66 0.17 12.42 -2.61
CA THR A 66 -0.17 11.12 -2.00
C THR A 66 -0.45 10.07 -3.08
N VAL A 67 -1.26 10.41 -4.09
CA VAL A 67 -1.58 9.48 -5.18
C VAL A 67 -0.34 9.09 -5.98
N ILE A 68 0.51 10.06 -6.32
CA ILE A 68 1.75 9.78 -7.07
C ILE A 68 2.68 8.87 -6.26
N ILE A 69 2.87 9.14 -4.96
CA ILE A 69 3.71 8.31 -4.09
C ILE A 69 3.20 6.88 -4.01
N VAL A 70 1.89 6.68 -3.81
CA VAL A 70 1.29 5.35 -3.74
C VAL A 70 1.45 4.61 -5.07
N LEU A 71 1.29 5.31 -6.20
CA LEU A 71 1.48 4.71 -7.52
C LEU A 71 2.95 4.32 -7.76
N GLU A 72 3.89 5.20 -7.41
CA GLU A 72 5.32 4.91 -7.52
C GLU A 72 5.72 3.70 -6.67
N GLN A 73 5.20 3.61 -5.44
CA GLN A 73 5.42 2.46 -4.57
C GLN A 73 4.86 1.16 -5.18
N HIS A 74 3.66 1.22 -5.76
CA HIS A 74 3.06 0.07 -6.43
C HIS A 74 3.89 -0.39 -7.63
N LEU A 75 4.30 0.55 -8.50
CA LEU A 75 5.13 0.25 -9.68
C LEU A 75 6.51 -0.29 -9.28
N ALA A 76 7.10 0.22 -8.21
CA ALA A 76 8.38 -0.28 -7.70
C ALA A 76 8.26 -1.73 -7.17
N ALA A 77 7.18 -2.04 -6.45
CA ALA A 77 6.91 -3.39 -5.96
C ALA A 77 6.69 -4.38 -7.13
N GLU A 78 5.90 -4.00 -8.12
CA GLU A 78 5.70 -4.80 -9.34
C GLU A 78 7.02 -5.06 -10.09
N SER A 79 7.86 -4.02 -10.22
CA SER A 79 9.18 -4.15 -10.82
C SER A 79 10.10 -5.10 -10.03
N ALA A 80 10.08 -5.04 -8.70
CA ALA A 80 10.88 -5.94 -7.87
C ALA A 80 10.46 -7.41 -8.04
N VAL A 81 9.15 -7.70 -7.96
CA VAL A 81 8.61 -9.06 -8.14
C VAL A 81 8.93 -9.61 -9.53
N SER A 82 8.80 -8.78 -10.57
CA SER A 82 9.12 -9.21 -11.94
C SER A 82 10.62 -9.52 -12.13
N GLN A 83 11.51 -8.73 -11.53
CA GLN A 83 12.95 -9.00 -11.56
C GLN A 83 13.31 -10.30 -10.83
N GLU A 84 12.68 -10.54 -9.68
CA GLU A 84 12.90 -11.75 -8.89
C GLU A 84 12.40 -13.01 -9.62
N ALA A 85 11.20 -12.96 -10.19
CA ALA A 85 10.67 -14.04 -11.03
C ALA A 85 11.59 -14.32 -12.24
N ALA A 86 12.10 -13.28 -12.90
CA ALA A 86 13.05 -13.43 -14.00
C ALA A 86 14.34 -14.11 -13.53
N ALA A 87 14.90 -13.70 -12.38
CA ALA A 87 16.09 -14.32 -11.81
C ALA A 87 15.89 -15.81 -11.49
N LEU A 88 14.75 -16.20 -10.92
CA LEU A 88 14.43 -17.60 -10.66
C LEU A 88 14.37 -18.42 -11.95
N ILE A 89 13.78 -17.87 -13.02
CA ILE A 89 13.72 -18.52 -14.33
C ILE A 89 15.12 -18.66 -14.94
N THR A 90 15.96 -17.62 -14.86
CA THR A 90 17.34 -17.67 -15.36
C THR A 90 18.14 -18.75 -14.63
N VAL A 91 18.07 -18.82 -13.29
CA VAL A 91 18.76 -19.87 -12.52
C VAL A 91 18.25 -21.27 -12.90
N ALA A 92 16.93 -21.43 -13.03
CA ALA A 92 16.35 -22.70 -13.48
C ALA A 92 16.87 -23.12 -14.86
N HIS A 93 17.01 -22.16 -15.78
CA HIS A 93 17.50 -22.40 -17.12
C HIS A 93 19.01 -22.72 -17.16
N ASP A 94 19.83 -22.01 -16.39
CA ASP A 94 21.28 -22.25 -16.30
C ASP A 94 21.60 -23.62 -15.69
N THR A 95 20.72 -24.13 -14.82
CA THR A 95 20.87 -25.45 -14.19
C THR A 95 20.51 -26.60 -15.16
N SER A 96 19.96 -26.32 -16.35
CA SER A 96 19.62 -27.34 -17.36
C SER A 96 20.84 -28.17 -17.81
N SER A 97 22.05 -27.62 -17.70
CA SER A 97 23.30 -28.31 -18.04
C SER A 97 23.83 -29.24 -16.95
N PHE A 98 23.24 -29.22 -15.75
CA PHE A 98 23.66 -30.10 -14.64
C PHE A 98 23.18 -31.54 -14.85
N PRO A 99 23.99 -32.56 -14.49
CA PRO A 99 23.55 -33.95 -14.45
C PRO A 99 22.57 -34.20 -13.29
N GLU A 100 21.71 -35.21 -13.42
CA GLU A 100 20.91 -35.70 -12.29
C GLU A 100 21.80 -36.37 -11.24
N PRO A 101 21.50 -36.25 -9.92
CA PRO A 101 20.28 -35.70 -9.30
C PRO A 101 20.32 -34.19 -8.99
N ALA A 102 21.44 -33.50 -9.30
CA ALA A 102 21.66 -32.12 -8.86
C ALA A 102 20.66 -31.14 -9.49
N ARG A 103 20.26 -31.39 -10.74
CA ARG A 103 19.24 -30.61 -11.45
C ARG A 103 17.89 -30.66 -10.72
N GLY A 104 17.41 -31.84 -10.36
CA GLY A 104 16.15 -31.99 -9.60
C GLY A 104 16.17 -31.25 -8.26
N GLN A 105 17.27 -31.35 -7.51
CA GLN A 105 17.42 -30.68 -6.21
C GLN A 105 17.34 -29.15 -6.31
N VAL A 106 17.96 -28.55 -7.33
CA VAL A 106 17.91 -27.09 -7.53
C VAL A 106 16.51 -26.63 -7.95
N HIS A 107 15.81 -27.37 -8.82
CA HIS A 107 14.43 -27.04 -9.18
C HIS A 107 13.47 -27.15 -7.99
N ASP A 108 13.65 -28.16 -7.13
CA ASP A 108 12.83 -28.32 -5.94
C ASP A 108 13.10 -27.20 -4.91
N GLN A 109 14.35 -26.75 -4.76
CA GLN A 109 14.68 -25.60 -3.92
C GLN A 109 14.12 -24.28 -4.46
N LEU A 110 14.21 -24.03 -5.77
CA LEU A 110 13.60 -22.85 -6.40
C LEU A 110 12.08 -22.82 -6.20
N ARG A 111 11.42 -23.99 -6.29
CA ARG A 111 9.99 -24.13 -6.02
C ARG A 111 9.67 -23.89 -4.54
N ALA A 112 10.46 -24.44 -3.63
CA ALA A 112 10.29 -24.24 -2.19
C ALA A 112 10.44 -22.77 -1.80
N TYR A 113 11.42 -22.06 -2.39
CA TYR A 113 11.59 -20.62 -2.21
C TYR A 113 10.36 -19.84 -2.67
N ALA A 114 9.89 -20.07 -3.90
CA ALA A 114 8.71 -19.39 -4.42
C ALA A 114 7.45 -19.64 -3.58
N GLN A 115 7.30 -20.86 -3.05
CA GLN A 115 6.19 -21.20 -2.15
C GLN A 115 6.31 -20.50 -0.79
N PHE A 116 7.52 -20.35 -0.24
CA PHE A 116 7.74 -19.64 1.01
C PHE A 116 7.37 -18.16 0.88
N VAL A 117 7.83 -17.48 -0.18
CA VAL A 117 7.54 -16.06 -0.44
C VAL A 117 6.02 -15.82 -0.55
N ILE A 118 5.31 -16.67 -1.30
CA ILE A 118 3.87 -16.49 -1.53
C ILE A 118 3.03 -16.76 -0.28
N ASN A 119 3.38 -17.80 0.50
CA ASN A 119 2.52 -18.25 1.61
C ASN A 119 2.84 -17.59 2.95
N ASP A 120 4.12 -17.31 3.23
CA ASP A 120 4.53 -16.69 4.49
C ASP A 120 4.84 -15.22 4.29
N GLU A 121 5.82 -14.87 3.45
CA GLU A 121 6.29 -13.48 3.38
C GLU A 121 5.17 -12.49 3.05
N TRP A 122 4.36 -12.79 2.02
CA TRP A 122 3.22 -11.95 1.63
C TRP A 122 2.16 -11.82 2.72
N ARG A 123 1.91 -12.89 3.49
CA ARG A 123 0.99 -12.88 4.63
C ARG A 123 1.52 -11.99 5.75
N THR A 124 2.83 -12.02 5.99
CA THR A 124 3.49 -11.16 6.98
C THR A 124 3.46 -9.67 6.57
N ILE A 125 3.46 -9.37 5.26
CA ILE A 125 3.25 -7.99 4.74
C ILE A 125 1.84 -7.52 5.05
N ASP A 126 0.84 -8.37 4.78
CA ASP A 126 -0.58 -8.08 5.01
C ASP A 126 -0.90 -7.89 6.50
N GLU A 127 -0.32 -8.74 7.36
CA GLU A 127 -0.44 -8.65 8.82
C GLU A 127 0.35 -7.44 9.40
N GLY A 128 1.13 -6.71 8.59
CA GLY A 128 1.91 -5.55 9.00
C GLY A 128 3.07 -5.86 9.95
N THR A 129 3.39 -7.15 10.10
CA THR A 129 4.40 -7.68 11.04
C THR A 129 5.77 -7.86 10.40
N LEU A 130 6.03 -7.27 9.23
CA LEU A 130 7.37 -7.22 8.64
C LEU A 130 8.32 -6.40 9.53
N GLU A 131 8.82 -7.02 10.60
CA GLU A 131 10.04 -6.57 11.22
C GLU A 131 11.18 -6.77 10.21
N ARG A 132 12.04 -5.76 10.12
CA ARG A 132 13.26 -5.69 9.30
C ARG A 132 14.24 -6.87 9.53
N GLU A 133 13.90 -7.81 10.41
CA GLU A 133 14.63 -9.05 10.67
C GLU A 133 14.48 -10.12 9.57
N GLU A 134 13.37 -10.21 8.82
CA GLU A 134 13.17 -11.29 7.83
C GLU A 134 13.88 -11.09 6.48
N SER A 135 14.43 -9.90 6.21
CA SER A 135 15.45 -9.77 5.16
C SER A 135 16.65 -10.70 5.43
N ARG A 136 16.83 -11.17 6.69
CA ARG A 136 17.77 -12.25 7.05
C ARG A 136 17.28 -13.66 6.69
N GLY A 137 15.98 -13.90 6.52
CA GLY A 137 15.40 -15.19 6.12
C GLY A 137 15.65 -15.51 4.65
N ALA A 138 15.42 -14.54 3.75
CA ALA A 138 15.81 -14.65 2.34
C ALA A 138 17.33 -14.78 2.18
N LEU A 139 18.12 -14.03 2.97
CA LEU A 139 19.57 -14.20 3.04
C LEU A 139 19.98 -15.55 3.65
N ALA A 140 19.23 -16.11 4.60
CA ALA A 140 19.48 -17.42 5.18
C ALA A 140 19.21 -18.54 4.17
N ALA A 141 18.15 -18.44 3.37
CA ALA A 141 17.85 -19.36 2.27
C ALA A 141 18.98 -19.37 1.22
N ILE A 142 19.47 -18.19 0.82
CA ILE A 142 20.65 -18.03 -0.06
C ILE A 142 21.91 -18.62 0.59
N ASN A 143 22.10 -18.43 1.90
CA ASN A 143 23.27 -18.93 2.62
C ASN A 143 23.25 -20.47 2.76
N THR A 144 22.08 -21.09 2.90
CA THR A 144 21.94 -22.55 2.80
C THR A 144 22.29 -23.07 1.40
N MET A 145 21.97 -22.33 0.34
CA MET A 145 22.34 -22.69 -1.04
C MET A 145 23.86 -22.70 -1.24
N TRP A 146 24.57 -21.72 -0.67
CA TRP A 146 26.03 -21.64 -0.70
C TRP A 146 26.74 -22.74 0.10
N SER A 147 26.07 -23.32 1.11
CA SER A 147 26.66 -24.39 1.92
C SER A 147 26.80 -25.73 1.19
N ILE A 148 26.05 -25.92 0.09
CA ILE A 148 26.09 -27.14 -0.73
C ILE A 148 27.33 -27.16 -1.65
N TYR A 149 27.94 -25.99 -1.92
CA TYR A 149 29.08 -25.86 -2.83
C TYR A 149 30.46 -25.95 -2.12
N ARG A 150 30.49 -26.04 -0.79
CA ARG A 150 31.72 -26.27 0.00
C ARG A 150 31.78 -27.71 0.48
#